data_AF-A0A315XTA8-F1
#
_entry.id   AF-A0A315XTA8-F1
#
_cell.length_a   1.000
_cell.length_b   1.000
_cell.length_c   1.000
_cell.angle_alpha   90.00
_cell.angle_beta   90.00
_cell.angle_gamma   90.00
#
_symmetry.space_group_name_H-M   'P 1'
#
loop_
_entity.id
_entity.type
_entity.pdbx_description
1 polymer ?
#
loop_
_entity_poly.entity_id
_entity_poly.type
_entity_poly.pdbx_seq_one_letter_code
_entity_poly.pdbx_strand_id
1 'polypeptide(L)'
;MNRKDIDCNVIIDLLPLYKEEICSEATRELVEEHLRSCEDCRQLCENMTLPEPEKKAVPDEAETFKKVGKKVKRGKFYRRALILIFAVFAALNVAWLKLKFFPYKEFSADMGEYNGDCYQVCEGGYYYNVVEPHYLSFFDGKLYIWKEIAGKEENVSVLTVIPRVTGDTKYAVAIKTDSEYMEIPVTDSIEFDPSGYKVHDNDEHAKKVLNDNREEIEELMEAAQKKWGEYLK
;
A
#
# COMPACT_ATOMS: atom_id res chain seq x y z
N MET A 1 46.26 75.63 15.03
CA MET A 1 47.07 74.40 15.13
C MET A 1 47.89 74.31 13.85
N ASN A 2 49.22 74.33 13.95
CA ASN A 2 50.11 74.20 12.79
C ASN A 2 49.99 72.76 12.27
N ARG A 3 49.71 72.61 10.97
CA ARG A 3 49.34 71.37 10.29
C ARG A 3 50.48 70.34 10.15
N LYS A 4 51.60 70.52 10.87
CA LYS A 4 52.90 69.88 10.59
C LYS A 4 53.33 68.72 11.51
N ASP A 5 52.60 68.41 12.57
CA ASP A 5 52.89 67.25 13.44
C ASP A 5 51.61 66.45 13.65
N ILE A 6 51.22 65.68 12.64
CA ILE A 6 50.18 64.68 12.79
C ILE A 6 50.85 63.37 13.17
N ASP A 7 50.36 62.77 14.25
CA ASP A 7 50.89 61.52 14.77
C ASP A 7 50.77 60.40 13.74
N CYS A 8 51.85 59.63 13.56
CA CYS A 8 51.90 58.54 12.59
C CYS A 8 50.75 57.54 12.78
N ASN A 9 50.30 57.28 14.02
CA ASN A 9 49.19 56.35 14.27
C ASN A 9 47.89 56.82 13.62
N VAL A 10 47.63 58.13 13.64
CA VAL A 10 46.45 58.72 12.97
C VAL A 10 46.54 58.50 11.47
N ILE A 11 47.74 58.61 10.89
CA ILE A 11 47.95 58.38 9.46
C ILE A 11 47.77 56.90 9.13
N ILE A 12 48.32 56.00 9.94
CA ILE A 12 48.21 54.54 9.79
C ILE A 12 46.74 54.11 9.80
N ASP A 13 45.93 54.64 10.71
CA ASP A 13 44.50 54.36 10.79
C ASP A 13 43.73 54.81 9.53
N LEU A 14 44.23 55.84 8.85
CA LEU A 14 43.64 56.39 7.63
C LEU A 14 44.13 55.73 6.33
N LEU A 15 45.28 55.03 6.36
CA LEU A 15 45.88 54.40 5.18
C LEU A 15 44.93 53.44 4.42
N PRO A 16 44.13 52.58 5.10
CA PRO A 16 43.20 51.70 4.38
C PRO A 16 42.19 52.50 3.56
N LEU A 17 41.59 53.53 4.17
CA LEU A 17 40.59 54.40 3.53
C LEU A 17 41.20 55.25 2.42
N TYR A 18 42.45 55.68 2.58
CA TYR A 18 43.22 56.38 1.55
C TYR A 18 43.49 55.46 0.36
N LYS A 19 43.92 54.21 0.60
CA LYS A 19 44.25 53.22 -0.44
C LYS A 19 43.01 52.68 -1.17
N GLU A 20 41.85 52.68 -0.50
CA GLU A 20 40.53 52.41 -1.10
C GLU A 20 39.93 53.63 -1.82
N GLU A 21 40.60 54.79 -1.79
CA GLU A 21 40.15 56.07 -2.37
C GLU A 21 38.80 56.60 -1.86
N ILE A 22 38.30 56.09 -0.73
CA ILE A 22 36.99 56.45 -0.14
C ILE A 22 37.04 57.57 0.91
N CYS A 23 38.23 58.12 1.19
CA CYS A 23 38.39 59.24 2.11
C CYS A 23 38.02 60.60 1.46
N SER A 24 37.67 61.59 2.29
CA SER A 24 37.39 62.96 1.82
C SER A 24 38.64 63.62 1.25
N GLU A 25 38.50 64.62 0.37
CA GLU A 25 39.65 65.36 -0.18
C GLU A 25 40.54 65.96 0.91
N ALA A 26 39.94 66.52 1.97
CA ALA A 26 40.68 67.06 3.11
C ALA A 26 41.51 66.00 3.84
N THR A 27 41.00 64.77 3.94
CA THR A 27 41.72 63.63 4.52
C THR A 27 42.83 63.14 3.59
N ARG A 28 42.58 63.12 2.28
CA ARG A 28 43.55 62.72 1.27
C ARG A 28 44.77 63.65 1.25
N GLU A 29 44.55 64.96 1.19
CA GLU A 29 45.63 65.96 1.22
C GLU A 29 46.47 65.84 2.50
N LEU A 30 45.82 65.60 3.64
CA LEU A 30 46.47 65.42 4.93
C LEU A 30 47.39 64.19 4.96
N VAL A 31 46.94 63.06 4.42
CA VAL A 31 47.73 61.83 4.34
C VAL A 31 48.89 62.02 3.35
N GLU A 32 48.66 62.61 2.18
CA GLU A 32 49.70 62.89 1.18
C GLU A 32 50.81 63.80 1.72
N GLU A 33 50.44 64.85 2.46
CA GLU A 33 51.41 65.75 3.09
C GLU A 33 52.32 64.99 4.06
N HIS A 34 51.75 64.11 4.90
CA HIS A 34 52.52 63.33 5.86
C HIS A 34 53.42 62.28 5.17
N LEU A 35 52.92 61.59 4.14
CA LEU A 35 53.69 60.59 3.38
C LEU A 35 54.89 61.20 2.64
N ARG A 36 54.86 62.49 2.31
CA ARG A 36 56.03 63.18 1.75
C ARG A 36 57.17 63.30 2.76
N SER A 37 56.83 63.54 4.03
CA SER A 37 57.81 63.80 5.10
C SER A 37 58.19 62.59 5.95
N CYS A 38 57.37 61.53 6.02
CA CYS A 38 57.61 60.35 6.85
C CYS A 38 57.86 59.11 6.00
N GLU A 39 59.07 58.56 6.07
CA GLU A 39 59.47 57.37 5.31
C GLU A 39 58.80 56.09 5.82
N ASP A 40 58.64 55.94 7.14
CA ASP A 40 58.03 54.74 7.74
C ASP A 40 56.57 54.58 7.30
N CYS A 41 55.80 55.67 7.32
CA CYS A 41 54.41 55.69 6.86
C CYS A 41 54.31 55.45 5.33
N ARG A 42 55.28 55.94 4.55
CA ARG A 42 55.37 55.70 3.10
C ARG A 42 55.53 54.21 2.80
N GLN A 43 56.50 53.57 3.45
CA GLN A 43 56.76 52.14 3.28
C GLN A 43 55.57 51.29 3.76
N LEU A 44 54.93 51.67 4.86
CA LEU A 44 53.75 50.96 5.34
C LEU A 44 52.59 51.05 4.35
N CYS A 45 52.34 52.23 3.77
CA CYS A 45 51.31 52.42 2.76
C CYS A 45 51.58 51.61 1.49
N GLU A 46 52.83 51.54 1.03
CA GLU A 46 53.23 50.73 -0.13
C GLU A 46 53.02 49.24 0.13
N ASN A 47 53.46 48.75 1.29
CA ASN A 47 53.39 47.34 1.68
C ASN A 47 51.99 46.87 2.12
N MET A 48 51.03 47.79 2.33
CA MET A 48 49.68 47.45 2.78
C MET A 48 48.85 46.79 1.67
N THR A 49 48.68 45.47 1.68
CA THR A 49 47.74 44.82 0.76
C THR A 49 46.32 44.93 1.33
N LEU A 50 45.43 45.61 0.61
CA LEU A 50 44.01 45.59 0.96
C LEU A 50 43.43 44.20 0.65
N PRO A 51 42.64 43.59 1.54
CA PRO A 51 41.95 42.35 1.23
C PRO A 51 41.02 42.60 0.04
N GLU A 52 41.18 41.84 -1.04
CA GLU A 52 40.19 41.85 -2.12
C GLU A 52 38.83 41.49 -1.51
N PRO A 53 37.74 42.20 -1.86
CA PRO A 53 36.42 41.80 -1.42
C PRO A 53 36.19 40.37 -1.89
N GLU A 54 36.00 39.43 -0.95
CA GLU A 54 35.62 38.06 -1.27
C GLU A 54 34.37 38.11 -2.16
N LYS A 55 34.56 37.90 -3.46
CA LYS A 55 33.45 37.64 -4.37
C LYS A 55 32.88 36.29 -3.98
N LYS A 56 32.01 36.26 -2.96
CA LYS A 56 31.16 35.11 -2.69
C LYS A 56 30.48 34.80 -4.02
N ALA A 57 30.82 33.66 -4.61
CA ALA A 57 30.23 33.24 -5.87
C ALA A 57 28.71 33.31 -5.70
N VAL A 58 28.07 34.25 -6.41
CA VAL A 58 26.62 34.33 -6.45
C VAL A 58 26.18 32.95 -6.96
N PRO A 59 25.40 32.18 -6.18
CA PRO A 59 24.98 30.86 -6.60
C PRO A 59 24.29 31.01 -7.95
N ASP A 60 24.75 30.28 -8.98
CA ASP A 60 24.15 30.33 -10.31
C ASP A 60 22.63 30.18 -10.17
N GLU A 61 21.92 31.25 -10.50
CA GLU A 61 20.46 31.33 -10.40
C GLU A 61 19.85 30.15 -11.19
N ALA A 62 20.44 29.80 -12.33
CA ALA A 62 19.97 28.67 -13.14
C ALA A 62 20.10 27.33 -12.41
N GLU A 63 21.15 27.11 -11.62
CA GLU A 63 21.30 25.89 -10.81
C GLU A 63 20.32 25.84 -9.63
N THR A 64 20.11 26.96 -8.94
CA THR A 64 19.17 27.04 -7.82
C THR A 64 17.73 26.86 -8.29
N PHE A 65 17.31 27.49 -9.39
CA PHE A 65 16.00 27.26 -10.01
C PHE A 65 15.82 25.81 -10.49
N LYS A 66 16.85 25.17 -11.05
CA LYS A 66 16.81 23.74 -11.42
C LYS A 66 16.64 22.84 -10.19
N LYS A 67 17.35 23.12 -9.09
CA LYS A 67 17.25 22.34 -7.83
C LYS A 67 15.87 22.48 -7.18
N VAL A 68 15.32 23.69 -7.14
CA VAL A 68 13.95 23.94 -6.64
C VAL A 68 12.91 23.27 -7.55
N GLY A 69 13.04 23.42 -8.88
CA GLY A 69 12.15 22.80 -9.85
C GLY A 69 12.11 21.28 -9.74
N LYS A 70 13.27 20.62 -9.54
CA LYS A 70 13.36 19.17 -9.28
C LYS A 70 12.64 18.78 -7.98
N LYS A 71 12.82 19.52 -6.88
CA LYS A 71 12.11 19.26 -5.60
C LYS A 71 10.60 19.39 -5.73
N VAL A 72 10.11 20.44 -6.41
CA VAL A 72 8.68 20.65 -6.65
C VAL A 72 8.09 19.56 -7.55
N LYS A 73 8.78 19.18 -8.64
CA LYS A 73 8.35 18.08 -9.52
C LYS A 73 8.28 16.75 -8.75
N ARG A 74 9.26 16.49 -7.88
CA ARG A 74 9.30 15.28 -7.04
C ARG A 74 8.18 15.26 -6.00
N GLY A 75 7.88 16.39 -5.36
CA GLY A 75 6.73 16.53 -4.45
C GLY A 75 5.38 16.33 -5.15
N LYS A 76 5.20 16.89 -6.36
CA LYS A 76 4.01 16.64 -7.19
C LYS A 76 3.88 15.18 -7.60
N PHE A 77 5.00 14.50 -7.90
CA PHE A 77 5.03 13.08 -8.20
C PHE A 77 4.59 12.23 -7.00
N TYR A 78 5.19 12.45 -5.80
CA TYR A 78 4.79 11.72 -4.60
C TYR A 78 3.33 11.96 -4.23
N ARG A 79 2.84 13.19 -4.37
CA ARG A 79 1.40 13.48 -4.14
C ARG A 79 0.51 12.68 -5.09
N ARG A 80 0.85 12.64 -6.38
CA ARG A 80 0.10 11.85 -7.38
C ARG A 80 0.18 10.36 -7.06
N ALA A 81 1.35 9.85 -6.70
CA ALA A 81 1.53 8.46 -6.31
C ALA A 81 0.70 8.10 -5.08
N LEU A 82 0.69 8.95 -4.04
CA LEU A 82 -0.15 8.74 -2.86
C LEU A 82 -1.64 8.73 -3.20
N ILE A 83 -2.11 9.69 -4.01
CA ILE A 83 -3.51 9.71 -4.46
C ILE A 83 -3.86 8.42 -5.20
N LEU A 84 -2.99 7.94 -6.09
CA LEU A 84 -3.20 6.68 -6.81
C LEU A 84 -3.23 5.48 -5.86
N ILE A 85 -2.30 5.41 -4.89
CA ILE A 85 -2.28 4.34 -3.89
C ILE A 85 -3.59 4.32 -3.08
N PHE A 86 -4.03 5.47 -2.58
CA PHE A 86 -5.30 5.56 -1.86
C PHE A 86 -6.51 5.21 -2.74
N ALA A 87 -6.51 5.64 -4.00
CA ALA A 87 -7.57 5.31 -4.95
C ALA A 87 -7.63 3.80 -5.23
N VAL A 88 -6.49 3.14 -5.44
CA VAL A 88 -6.42 1.69 -5.63
C VAL A 88 -6.85 0.95 -4.37
N PHE A 89 -6.40 1.38 -3.20
CA PHE A 89 -6.80 0.77 -1.92
C PHE A 89 -8.32 0.89 -1.68
N ALA A 90 -8.90 2.07 -1.95
CA ALA A 90 -10.34 2.27 -1.88
C ALA A 90 -11.09 1.40 -2.88
N ALA A 91 -10.59 1.28 -4.12
CA ALA A 91 -11.20 0.42 -5.13
C ALA A 91 -11.18 -1.06 -4.74
N LEU A 92 -10.07 -1.56 -4.17
CA LEU A 92 -9.99 -2.93 -3.65
C LEU A 92 -10.97 -3.20 -2.51
N ASN A 93 -11.14 -2.24 -1.61
CA ASN A 93 -12.14 -2.32 -0.53
C ASN A 93 -13.56 -2.36 -1.06
N VAL A 94 -13.91 -1.46 -1.98
CA VAL A 94 -15.24 -1.45 -2.60
C VAL A 94 -15.51 -2.75 -3.35
N ALA A 95 -14.52 -3.25 -4.10
CA ALA A 95 -14.61 -4.53 -4.78
C ALA A 95 -14.84 -5.68 -3.80
N TRP A 96 -14.05 -5.77 -2.72
CA TRP A 96 -14.21 -6.81 -1.71
C TRP A 96 -15.58 -6.73 -1.02
N LEU A 97 -16.03 -5.53 -0.65
CA LEU A 97 -17.33 -5.32 -0.04
C LEU A 97 -18.46 -5.83 -0.94
N LYS A 98 -18.43 -5.44 -2.23
CA LYS A 98 -19.47 -5.78 -3.21
C LYS A 98 -19.45 -7.24 -3.64
N LEU A 99 -18.26 -7.81 -3.84
CA LEU A 99 -18.11 -9.14 -4.42
C LEU A 99 -18.07 -10.25 -3.37
N LYS A 100 -17.73 -9.94 -2.11
CA LYS A 100 -17.57 -10.94 -1.05
C LYS A 100 -18.39 -10.60 0.19
N PHE A 101 -18.21 -9.42 0.79
CA PHE A 101 -18.87 -9.12 2.07
C PHE A 101 -20.40 -9.12 1.99
N PHE A 102 -21.00 -8.35 1.07
CA PHE A 102 -22.45 -8.26 0.96
C PHE A 102 -23.11 -9.61 0.61
N PRO A 103 -22.64 -10.37 -0.41
CA PRO A 103 -23.19 -11.70 -0.68
C PRO A 103 -23.14 -12.64 0.52
N TYR A 104 -22.04 -12.65 1.29
CA TYR A 104 -21.95 -13.52 2.47
C TYR A 104 -22.81 -13.07 3.63
N LYS A 105 -23.04 -11.76 3.78
CA LYS A 105 -24.02 -11.24 4.73
C LYS A 105 -25.45 -11.58 4.33
N GLU A 106 -25.74 -11.71 3.04
CA GLU A 106 -27.03 -12.21 2.56
C GLU A 106 -27.18 -13.72 2.82
N PHE A 107 -26.12 -14.51 2.59
CA PHE A 107 -26.12 -15.94 2.92
C PHE A 107 -26.37 -16.23 4.40
N SER A 108 -25.91 -15.35 5.31
CA SER A 108 -25.98 -15.54 6.77
C SER A 108 -27.06 -14.68 7.47
N ALA A 109 -27.91 -13.96 6.73
CA ALA A 109 -28.78 -12.92 7.26
C ALA A 109 -29.74 -13.36 8.40
N ASP A 110 -30.16 -14.63 8.39
CA ASP A 110 -31.08 -15.25 9.33
C ASP A 110 -30.41 -16.29 10.25
N MET A 111 -29.08 -16.33 10.29
CA MET A 111 -28.30 -17.35 10.98
C MET A 111 -27.68 -16.85 12.29
N GLY A 112 -27.50 -17.75 13.26
CA GLY A 112 -26.82 -17.44 14.52
C GLY A 112 -25.31 -17.60 14.40
N GLU A 113 -24.53 -16.79 15.11
CA GLU A 113 -23.08 -16.99 15.21
C GLU A 113 -22.77 -18.32 15.92
N TYR A 114 -22.00 -19.18 15.27
CA TYR A 114 -21.59 -20.49 15.78
C TYR A 114 -20.13 -20.46 16.28
N ASN A 115 -19.23 -19.87 15.50
CA ASN A 115 -17.81 -19.77 15.85
C ASN A 115 -17.13 -18.61 15.10
N GLY A 116 -17.21 -17.38 15.63
CA GLY A 116 -16.51 -16.22 15.11
C GLY A 116 -16.98 -15.80 13.71
N ASP A 117 -16.33 -16.33 12.67
CA ASP A 117 -16.65 -16.10 11.26
C ASP A 117 -17.65 -17.12 10.68
N CYS A 118 -18.04 -18.13 11.45
CA CYS A 118 -19.00 -19.14 11.07
C CYS A 118 -20.40 -18.88 11.65
N TYR A 119 -21.42 -18.85 10.80
CA TYR A 119 -22.82 -18.70 11.14
C TYR A 119 -23.58 -19.97 10.78
N GLN A 120 -24.56 -20.36 11.61
CA GLN A 120 -25.29 -21.61 11.47
C GLN A 120 -26.80 -21.43 11.71
N VAL A 121 -27.60 -22.21 10.98
CA VAL A 121 -29.02 -22.44 11.27
C VAL A 121 -29.39 -23.89 10.98
N CYS A 122 -30.26 -24.48 11.79
CA CYS A 122 -30.89 -25.77 11.51
C CYS A 122 -32.32 -25.52 11.02
N GLU A 123 -32.62 -25.92 9.79
CA GLU A 123 -33.93 -25.70 9.16
C GLU A 123 -34.28 -26.87 8.24
N GLY A 124 -35.51 -27.38 8.34
CA GLY A 124 -36.00 -28.42 7.45
C GLY A 124 -35.23 -29.75 7.52
N GLY A 125 -34.55 -30.04 8.63
CA GLY A 125 -33.72 -31.25 8.79
C GLY A 125 -32.29 -31.12 8.26
N TYR A 126 -31.83 -29.90 7.95
CA TYR A 126 -30.46 -29.63 7.49
C TYR A 126 -29.81 -28.57 8.36
N TYR A 127 -28.50 -28.72 8.57
CA TYR A 127 -27.63 -27.68 9.10
C TYR A 127 -27.01 -26.91 7.95
N TYR A 128 -27.30 -25.62 7.88
CA TYR A 128 -26.70 -24.68 6.94
C TYR A 128 -25.65 -23.87 7.67
N ASN A 129 -24.46 -23.75 7.08
CA ASN A 129 -23.37 -23.00 7.66
C ASN A 129 -22.76 -22.06 6.62
N VAL A 130 -22.41 -20.87 7.06
CA VAL A 130 -21.76 -19.84 6.26
C VAL A 130 -20.48 -19.44 6.98
N VAL A 131 -19.34 -19.72 6.36
CA VAL A 131 -18.05 -19.19 6.78
C VAL A 131 -17.78 -17.94 5.97
N GLU A 132 -17.76 -16.79 6.64
CA GLU A 132 -17.53 -15.50 6.00
C GLU A 132 -16.08 -15.37 5.50
N PRO A 133 -15.85 -14.65 4.39
CA PRO A 133 -14.52 -14.41 3.86
C PRO A 133 -13.74 -13.47 4.78
N HIS A 134 -12.43 -13.67 4.90
CA HIS A 134 -11.59 -12.73 5.63
C HIS A 134 -11.51 -11.39 4.88
N TYR A 135 -11.22 -10.32 5.62
CA TYR A 135 -11.07 -8.99 5.05
C TYR A 135 -10.06 -8.96 3.89
N LEU A 136 -10.49 -8.40 2.75
CA LEU A 136 -9.77 -8.33 1.47
C LEU A 136 -9.38 -9.68 0.84
N SER A 137 -9.92 -10.80 1.33
CA SER A 137 -9.76 -12.10 0.70
C SER A 137 -10.87 -12.34 -0.33
N PHE A 138 -10.48 -12.62 -1.57
CA PHE A 138 -11.40 -12.87 -2.70
C PHE A 138 -11.59 -14.36 -3.02
N PHE A 139 -10.84 -15.22 -2.34
CA PHE A 139 -10.75 -16.66 -2.66
C PHE A 139 -11.16 -17.57 -1.50
N ASP A 140 -11.53 -17.00 -0.36
CA ASP A 140 -12.08 -17.72 0.79
C ASP A 140 -13.57 -17.43 0.97
N GLY A 141 -14.11 -17.91 2.09
CA GLY A 141 -15.53 -17.98 2.35
C GLY A 141 -16.15 -19.21 1.67
N LYS A 142 -16.91 -20.00 2.44
CA LYS A 142 -17.53 -21.24 1.96
C LYS A 142 -18.85 -21.46 2.66
N LEU A 143 -19.75 -22.18 2.00
CA LEU A 143 -21.01 -22.59 2.57
C LEU A 143 -20.99 -24.10 2.75
N TYR A 144 -21.57 -24.59 3.84
CA TYR A 144 -21.66 -26.02 4.13
C TYR A 144 -23.10 -26.40 4.41
N ILE A 145 -23.49 -27.56 3.91
CA ILE A 145 -24.77 -28.17 4.22
C ILE A 145 -24.58 -29.65 4.54
N TRP A 146 -25.20 -30.09 5.63
CA TRP A 146 -25.33 -31.50 5.96
C TRP A 146 -26.66 -31.76 6.64
N LYS A 147 -27.07 -33.03 6.64
CA LYS A 147 -28.35 -33.46 7.20
C LYS A 147 -28.26 -33.65 8.71
N GLU A 148 -29.33 -33.33 9.42
CA GLU A 148 -29.48 -33.70 10.82
C GLU A 148 -29.65 -35.22 10.90
N ILE A 149 -28.66 -35.91 11.49
CA ILE A 149 -28.61 -37.38 11.51
C ILE A 149 -29.69 -37.91 12.46
N ALA A 150 -30.84 -38.28 11.91
CA ALA A 150 -31.97 -38.89 12.62
C ALA A 150 -31.86 -40.44 12.67
N GLY A 151 -30.67 -40.98 12.94
CA GLY A 151 -30.45 -42.43 13.12
C GLY A 151 -30.30 -43.27 11.85
N LYS A 152 -30.14 -42.65 10.67
CA LYS A 152 -29.65 -43.31 9.45
C LYS A 152 -28.15 -43.07 9.29
N GLU A 153 -27.41 -44.09 8.85
CA GLU A 153 -26.05 -43.91 8.33
C GLU A 153 -26.18 -43.33 6.92
N GLU A 154 -25.95 -42.02 6.78
CA GLU A 154 -25.81 -41.34 5.49
C GLU A 154 -24.32 -41.39 5.12
N ASN A 155 -24.01 -41.71 3.86
CA ASN A 155 -22.62 -41.78 3.41
C ASN A 155 -22.08 -40.39 3.10
N VAL A 156 -22.93 -39.49 2.57
CA VAL A 156 -22.57 -38.10 2.29
C VAL A 156 -22.61 -37.29 3.58
N SER A 157 -21.42 -36.93 4.06
CA SER A 157 -21.26 -36.22 5.33
C SER A 157 -21.48 -34.72 5.21
N VAL A 158 -21.07 -34.10 4.11
CA VAL A 158 -21.26 -32.66 3.86
C VAL A 158 -21.16 -32.32 2.39
N LEU A 159 -22.00 -31.40 1.93
CA LEU A 159 -21.82 -30.67 0.67
C LEU A 159 -21.23 -29.29 0.98
N THR A 160 -20.14 -28.97 0.30
CA THR A 160 -19.45 -27.67 0.35
C THR A 160 -19.77 -26.90 -0.93
N VAL A 161 -20.26 -25.67 -0.78
CA VAL A 161 -20.50 -24.72 -1.86
C VAL A 161 -19.47 -23.61 -1.77
N ILE A 162 -18.80 -23.31 -2.89
CA ILE A 162 -17.73 -22.31 -2.98
C ILE A 162 -18.14 -21.26 -4.01
N PRO A 163 -18.85 -20.21 -3.59
CA PRO A 163 -19.18 -19.08 -4.46
C PRO A 163 -17.93 -18.39 -5.00
N ARG A 164 -17.83 -18.26 -6.33
CA ARG A 164 -16.69 -17.64 -7.01
C ARG A 164 -17.02 -16.21 -7.40
N VAL A 165 -16.01 -15.34 -7.33
CA VAL A 165 -16.13 -13.96 -7.84
C VAL A 165 -16.18 -13.94 -9.37
N THR A 166 -15.51 -14.90 -10.01
CA THR A 166 -15.45 -15.05 -11.47
C THR A 166 -15.56 -16.52 -11.84
N GLY A 167 -16.40 -16.83 -12.84
CA GLY A 167 -16.70 -18.19 -13.26
C GLY A 167 -17.76 -18.84 -12.37
N ASP A 168 -18.02 -20.11 -12.64
CA ASP A 168 -19.12 -20.84 -12.00
C ASP A 168 -18.83 -21.18 -10.54
N THR A 169 -19.89 -21.28 -9.74
CA THR A 169 -19.82 -21.78 -8.36
C THR A 169 -19.24 -23.20 -8.36
N LYS A 170 -18.32 -23.45 -7.43
CA LYS A 170 -17.68 -24.76 -7.28
C LYS A 170 -18.30 -25.53 -6.13
N TYR A 171 -18.36 -26.84 -6.28
CA TYR A 171 -18.93 -27.74 -5.30
C TYR A 171 -17.92 -28.81 -4.93
N ALA A 172 -18.01 -29.30 -3.70
CA ALA A 172 -17.29 -30.49 -3.26
C ALA A 172 -18.18 -31.26 -2.29
N VAL A 173 -18.19 -32.58 -2.41
CA VAL A 173 -18.92 -33.46 -1.50
C VAL A 173 -17.94 -34.26 -0.69
N ALA A 174 -18.23 -34.43 0.59
CA ALA A 174 -17.42 -35.26 1.44
C ALA A 174 -18.19 -36.52 1.83
N ILE A 175 -17.61 -37.66 1.50
CA ILE A 175 -18.27 -38.97 1.56
C ILE A 175 -17.44 -39.90 2.44
N LYS A 176 -18.10 -40.53 3.40
CA LYS A 176 -17.50 -41.55 4.26
C LYS A 176 -17.59 -42.89 3.55
N THR A 177 -16.45 -43.53 3.34
CA THR A 177 -16.37 -44.91 2.81
C THR A 177 -15.88 -45.87 3.89
N ASP A 178 -15.97 -47.18 3.62
CA ASP A 178 -15.45 -48.23 4.52
C ASP A 178 -13.94 -48.08 4.78
N SER A 179 -13.21 -47.52 3.82
CA SER A 179 -11.76 -47.36 3.87
C SER A 179 -11.34 -46.00 4.45
N GLU A 180 -11.91 -44.89 3.97
CA GLU A 180 -11.49 -43.52 4.34
C GLU A 180 -12.59 -42.46 4.09
N TYR A 181 -12.38 -41.25 4.59
CA TYR A 181 -13.19 -40.07 4.26
C TYR A 181 -12.61 -39.37 3.03
N MET A 182 -13.43 -39.19 1.99
CA MET A 182 -13.01 -38.55 0.74
C MET A 182 -13.75 -37.25 0.52
N GLU A 183 -13.03 -36.18 0.21
CA GLU A 183 -13.60 -34.95 -0.33
C GLU A 183 -13.45 -34.99 -1.86
N ILE A 184 -14.54 -34.83 -2.59
CA ILE A 184 -14.59 -34.99 -4.05
C ILE A 184 -15.17 -33.71 -4.67
N PRO A 185 -14.37 -32.94 -5.43
CA PRO A 185 -14.85 -31.82 -6.21
C PRO A 185 -15.85 -32.27 -7.26
N VAL A 186 -16.98 -31.55 -7.34
CA VAL A 186 -18.04 -31.84 -8.30
C VAL A 186 -18.49 -30.58 -9.02
N THR A 187 -19.00 -30.77 -10.23
CA THR A 187 -19.75 -29.77 -10.97
C THR A 187 -21.16 -29.58 -10.37
N ASP A 188 -21.89 -28.59 -10.86
CA ASP A 188 -23.31 -28.40 -10.58
C ASP A 188 -24.18 -29.60 -11.05
N SER A 189 -23.71 -30.37 -12.03
CA SER A 189 -24.31 -31.62 -12.51
C SER A 189 -23.85 -32.88 -11.75
N ILE A 190 -23.10 -32.73 -10.66
CA ILE A 190 -22.58 -33.84 -9.84
C ILE A 190 -21.68 -34.76 -10.68
N GLU A 191 -20.92 -34.17 -11.60
CA GLU A 191 -19.82 -34.83 -12.29
C GLU A 191 -18.51 -34.52 -11.57
N PHE A 192 -17.57 -35.45 -11.58
CA PHE A 192 -16.25 -35.23 -11.00
C PHE A 192 -15.55 -34.03 -11.68
N ASP A 193 -15.12 -33.05 -10.88
CA ASP A 193 -14.42 -31.86 -11.37
C ASP A 193 -12.89 -32.02 -11.22
N PRO A 194 -12.14 -32.35 -12.29
CA PRO A 194 -10.70 -32.55 -12.22
C PRO A 194 -9.92 -31.26 -11.93
N SER A 195 -10.55 -30.08 -12.06
CA SER A 195 -9.90 -28.80 -11.74
C SER A 195 -9.78 -28.53 -10.24
N GLY A 196 -10.52 -29.28 -9.41
CA GLY A 196 -10.53 -29.14 -7.96
C GLY A 196 -9.35 -29.81 -7.24
N TYR A 197 -8.61 -30.71 -7.90
CA TYR A 197 -7.45 -31.40 -7.32
C TYR A 197 -6.15 -31.15 -8.11
N LYS A 198 -5.02 -31.17 -7.39
CA LYS A 198 -3.72 -31.47 -8.02
C LYS A 198 -3.71 -32.97 -8.33
N VAL A 199 -3.91 -33.30 -9.59
CA VAL A 199 -3.87 -34.63 -10.23
C VAL A 199 -3.03 -35.65 -9.45
N HIS A 200 -3.68 -36.62 -8.79
CA HIS A 200 -3.12 -37.94 -8.46
C HIS A 200 -4.23 -39.00 -8.27
N ASP A 201 -4.14 -40.06 -9.09
CA ASP A 201 -4.59 -41.45 -8.97
C ASP A 201 -5.80 -41.80 -8.09
N ASN A 202 -7.04 -41.40 -8.46
CA ASN A 202 -8.21 -42.31 -8.37
C ASN A 202 -9.53 -41.81 -9.03
N ASP A 203 -9.48 -41.13 -10.19
CA ASP A 203 -10.68 -40.57 -10.86
C ASP A 203 -11.83 -41.56 -11.02
N GLU A 204 -11.54 -42.84 -11.34
CA GLU A 204 -12.58 -43.86 -11.52
C GLU A 204 -13.21 -44.31 -10.20
N HIS A 205 -12.44 -44.37 -9.11
CA HIS A 205 -13.00 -44.65 -7.79
C HIS A 205 -13.87 -43.50 -7.31
N ALA A 206 -13.41 -42.25 -7.48
CA ALA A 206 -14.18 -41.06 -7.13
C ALA A 206 -15.49 -40.99 -7.93
N LYS A 207 -15.46 -41.20 -9.24
CA LYS A 207 -16.67 -41.26 -10.09
C LYS A 207 -17.64 -42.35 -9.64
N LYS A 208 -17.13 -43.53 -9.28
CA LYS A 208 -17.97 -44.62 -8.77
C LYS A 208 -18.65 -44.22 -7.46
N VAL A 209 -17.90 -43.68 -6.50
CA VAL A 209 -18.43 -43.25 -5.20
C VAL A 209 -19.44 -42.10 -5.36
N LEU A 210 -19.21 -41.18 -6.29
CA LEU A 210 -20.20 -40.15 -6.63
C LEU A 210 -21.50 -40.74 -7.17
N ASN A 211 -21.41 -41.71 -8.09
CA ASN A 211 -22.60 -42.35 -8.66
C ASN A 211 -23.37 -43.20 -7.63
N ASP A 212 -22.66 -43.92 -6.76
CA ASP A 212 -23.26 -44.75 -5.72
C ASP A 212 -24.04 -43.91 -4.68
N ASN A 213 -23.68 -42.63 -4.50
CA ASN A 213 -24.30 -41.70 -3.55
C ASN A 213 -25.02 -40.52 -4.23
N ARG A 214 -25.34 -40.64 -5.53
CA ARG A 214 -25.88 -39.53 -6.33
C ARG A 214 -27.17 -38.95 -5.75
N GLU A 215 -28.09 -39.79 -5.31
CA GLU A 215 -29.38 -39.35 -4.74
C GLU A 215 -29.20 -38.49 -3.48
N GLU A 216 -28.30 -38.89 -2.57
CA GLU A 216 -27.97 -38.12 -1.35
C GLU A 216 -27.33 -36.76 -1.71
N ILE A 217 -26.47 -36.74 -2.75
CA ILE A 217 -25.84 -35.50 -3.21
C ILE A 217 -26.88 -34.57 -3.85
N GLU A 218 -27.78 -35.10 -4.70
CA GLU A 218 -28.87 -34.35 -5.32
C GLU A 218 -29.78 -33.71 -4.27
N GLU A 219 -30.13 -34.44 -3.21
CA GLU A 219 -30.90 -33.92 -2.07
C GLU A 219 -30.23 -32.70 -1.42
N LEU A 220 -28.91 -32.78 -1.15
CA LEU A 220 -28.16 -31.67 -0.56
C LEU A 220 -28.01 -30.49 -1.53
N MET A 221 -27.84 -30.75 -2.83
CA MET A 221 -27.76 -29.72 -3.86
C MET A 221 -29.08 -28.96 -3.99
N GLU A 222 -30.21 -29.67 -3.97
CA GLU A 222 -31.55 -29.06 -3.98
C GLU A 222 -31.79 -28.21 -2.71
N ALA A 223 -31.39 -28.71 -1.54
CA ALA A 223 -31.51 -27.97 -0.29
C ALA A 223 -30.63 -26.69 -0.30
N ALA A 224 -29.39 -26.77 -0.82
CA ALA A 224 -28.53 -25.61 -1.01
C ALA A 224 -29.13 -24.60 -1.99
N GLN A 225 -29.68 -25.06 -3.12
CA GLN A 225 -30.33 -24.21 -4.11
C GLN A 225 -31.60 -23.55 -3.55
N LYS A 226 -32.36 -24.25 -2.71
CA LYS A 226 -33.52 -23.69 -2.02
C LYS A 226 -33.13 -22.60 -1.02
N LYS A 227 -32.03 -22.77 -0.29
CA LYS A 227 -31.58 -21.80 0.74
C LYS A 227 -30.87 -20.60 0.13
N TRP A 228 -30.01 -20.80 -0.85
CA TRP A 228 -29.10 -19.78 -1.37
C TRP A 228 -29.20 -19.54 -2.88
N GLY A 229 -30.09 -20.22 -3.61
CA GLY A 229 -30.13 -20.20 -5.07
C GLY A 229 -30.39 -18.84 -5.72
N GLU A 230 -30.99 -17.88 -5.00
CA GLU A 230 -31.12 -16.49 -5.50
C GLU A 230 -29.76 -15.77 -5.59
N TYR A 231 -28.79 -16.23 -4.81
CA TYR A 231 -27.47 -15.63 -4.61
C TYR A 231 -26.33 -16.47 -5.22
N LEU A 232 -26.55 -17.78 -5.44
CA LEU A 232 -25.66 -18.66 -6.19
C LEU A 232 -25.93 -18.49 -7.69
N LYS A 233 -25.15 -17.64 -8.36
CA LYS A 233 -25.13 -17.47 -9.82
C LYS A 233 -23.78 -17.84 -10.38
#